data_AF-A0A2A5RYS9-F1
#
_entry.id   AF-A0A2A5RYS9-F1
#
_cell.length_a   1.000
_cell.length_b   1.000
_cell.length_c   1.000
_cell.angle_alpha   90.00
_cell.angle_beta   90.00
_cell.angle_gamma   90.00
#
_symmetry.space_group_name_H-M   'P 1'
#
loop_
_entity.id
_entity.type
_entity.pdbx_description
1 polymer ?
#
loop_
_entity_poly.entity_id
_entity_poly.type
_entity_poly.pdbx_seq_one_letter_code
_entity_poly.pdbx_strand_id
1 'polypeptide(L)'
;MHPEEHLILAYKTKRANLENEEDQIKNFQRKGDREIEQLIYELDISLRNQELDGQTVSLLRQELYKAQESYNEIIRKEKHKCLQKLEDNELDYRKKLSQMN
;
A
#
# COMPACT_ATOMS: atom_id res chain seq x y z
N MET A 1 37.33 7.34 -0.27
CA MET A 1 36.17 6.62 0.27
C MET A 1 36.38 5.15 -0.05
N HIS A 2 36.38 4.29 0.96
CA HIS A 2 36.70 2.86 0.83
C HIS A 2 35.56 2.14 0.06
N PRO A 3 35.84 1.10 -0.75
CA PRO A 3 34.80 0.36 -1.47
C PRO A 3 33.66 -0.16 -0.57
N GLU A 4 33.98 -0.53 0.67
CA GLU A 4 33.02 -0.95 1.69
C GLU A 4 32.09 0.20 2.13
N GLU A 5 32.61 1.42 2.28
CA GLU A 5 31.81 2.61 2.62
C GLU A 5 30.80 2.92 1.51
N HIS A 6 31.19 2.76 0.25
CA HIS A 6 30.29 2.90 -0.90
C HIS A 6 29.18 1.84 -0.90
N LEU A 7 29.52 0.59 -0.57
CA LEU A 7 28.54 -0.50 -0.49
C LEU A 7 27.51 -0.25 0.62
N ILE A 8 27.98 0.12 1.82
CA ILE A 8 27.12 0.43 2.96
C ILE A 8 26.19 1.61 2.65
N LEU A 9 26.73 2.67 2.04
CA LEU A 9 25.93 3.84 1.67
C LEU A 9 24.85 3.46 0.66
N ALA A 10 25.19 2.73 -0.41
CA ALA A 10 24.23 2.29 -1.42
C ALA A 10 23.10 1.44 -0.82
N TYR A 11 23.44 0.50 0.06
CA TYR A 11 22.46 -0.32 0.77
C TYR A 11 21.51 0.53 1.62
N LYS A 12 22.05 1.45 2.43
CA LYS A 12 21.27 2.32 3.31
C LYS A 12 20.35 3.24 2.51
N THR A 13 20.85 3.86 1.45
CA THR A 13 20.03 4.73 0.58
C THR A 13 18.89 3.96 -0.05
N LYS A 14 19.16 2.77 -0.62
CA LYS A 14 18.11 1.95 -1.22
C LYS A 14 17.09 1.49 -0.20
N ARG A 15 17.52 1.09 1.00
CA ARG A 15 16.63 0.72 2.11
C ARG A 15 15.72 1.87 2.53
N ALA A 16 16.27 3.06 2.75
CA ALA A 16 15.49 4.24 3.12
C ALA A 16 14.43 4.61 2.07
N ASN A 17 14.77 4.48 0.78
CA ASN A 17 13.80 4.70 -0.29
C ASN A 17 12.64 3.69 -0.27
N LEU A 18 12.95 2.41 -0.02
CA LEU A 18 11.94 1.36 0.08
C LEU A 18 11.06 1.51 1.32
N GLU A 19 11.62 1.91 2.46
CA GLU A 19 10.86 2.23 3.68
C GLU A 19 9.91 3.42 3.42
N ASN A 20 10.35 4.43 2.68
CA ASN A 20 9.49 5.54 2.26
C ASN A 20 8.38 5.10 1.26
N GLU A 21 8.67 4.19 0.32
CA GLU A 21 7.64 3.58 -0.54
C GLU A 21 6.59 2.83 0.31
N GLU A 22 7.02 2.06 1.32
CA GLU A 22 6.12 1.36 2.23
C GLU A 22 5.18 2.32 2.98
N ASP A 23 5.73 3.43 3.48
CA ASP A 23 4.96 4.45 4.18
C ASP A 23 3.96 5.16 3.26
N GLN A 24 4.32 5.40 2.00
CA GLN A 24 3.39 5.92 1.00
C GLN A 24 2.22 4.95 0.76
N ILE A 25 2.49 3.65 0.65
CA ILE A 25 1.44 2.62 0.51
C ILE A 25 0.53 2.62 1.75
N LYS A 26 1.09 2.69 2.97
CA LYS A 26 0.31 2.76 4.21
C LYS A 26 -0.57 4.00 4.27
N ASN A 27 -0.05 5.15 3.88
CA ASN A 27 -0.80 6.42 3.88
C ASN A 27 -1.92 6.41 2.84
N PHE A 28 -1.63 5.92 1.63
CA PHE A 28 -2.65 5.73 0.60
C PHE A 28 -3.73 4.75 1.06
N GLN A 29 -3.34 3.67 1.76
CA GLN A 29 -4.30 2.73 2.32
C GLN A 29 -5.24 3.41 3.32
N ARG A 30 -4.69 4.09 4.33
CA ARG A 30 -5.49 4.81 5.34
C ARG A 30 -6.45 5.82 4.73
N LYS A 31 -6.03 6.51 3.67
CA LYS A 31 -6.90 7.45 2.95
C LYS A 31 -8.05 6.69 2.27
N GLY A 32 -7.74 5.65 1.49
CA GLY A 32 -8.77 4.87 0.81
C GLY A 32 -9.77 4.23 1.76
N ASP A 33 -9.31 3.67 2.89
CA ASP A 33 -10.19 3.10 3.92
C ASP A 33 -11.18 4.14 4.48
N ARG A 34 -10.71 5.36 4.76
CA ARG A 34 -11.57 6.47 5.22
C ARG A 34 -12.58 6.91 4.17
N GLU A 35 -12.19 6.99 2.90
CA GLU A 35 -13.10 7.36 1.82
C GLU A 35 -14.20 6.31 1.65
N ILE A 36 -13.87 5.02 1.78
CA ILE A 36 -14.86 3.94 1.73
C ILE A 36 -15.83 4.03 2.92
N GLU A 37 -15.33 4.24 4.13
CA GLU A 37 -16.18 4.45 5.32
C GLU A 37 -17.12 5.65 5.15
N GLN A 38 -16.61 6.75 4.60
CA GLN A 38 -17.38 7.96 4.32
C GLN A 38 -18.48 7.70 3.29
N LEU A 39 -18.18 7.00 2.19
CA LEU A 39 -19.18 6.65 1.17
C LEU A 39 -20.28 5.73 1.73
N ILE A 40 -19.93 4.76 2.58
CA ILE A 40 -20.92 3.91 3.26
C ILE A 40 -21.84 4.76 4.12
N TYR A 41 -21.27 5.68 4.92
CA TYR A 41 -22.04 6.59 5.75
C TYR A 41 -22.97 7.50 4.93
N GLU A 42 -22.52 8.02 3.79
CA GLU A 42 -23.33 8.84 2.88
C GLU A 42 -24.50 8.06 2.30
N LEU A 43 -24.29 6.82 1.87
CA LEU A 43 -25.36 5.95 1.41
C LEU A 43 -26.42 5.70 2.50
N ASP A 44 -26.00 5.55 3.75
CA ASP A 44 -26.90 5.38 4.90
C ASP A 44 -27.71 6.64 5.19
N ILE A 45 -27.09 7.82 5.03
CA ILE A 45 -27.77 9.10 5.19
C ILE A 45 -28.80 9.29 4.07
N SER A 46 -28.44 9.08 2.80
CA SER A 46 -29.37 9.22 1.69
C SER A 46 -30.55 8.25 1.77
N LEU A 47 -30.33 7.02 2.26
CA LEU A 47 -31.42 6.09 2.54
C LEU A 47 -32.36 6.61 3.64
N ARG A 48 -31.81 7.10 4.75
CA ARG A 48 -32.59 7.64 5.88
C ARG A 48 -33.38 8.88 5.49
N ASN A 49 -32.79 9.75 4.68
CA ASN A 49 -33.42 10.96 4.16
C ASN A 49 -34.41 10.69 3.01
N GLN A 50 -34.56 9.42 2.57
CA GLN A 50 -35.39 9.03 1.43
C GLN A 50 -34.98 9.71 0.11
N GLU A 51 -33.71 10.15 0.00
CA GLU A 51 -33.13 10.69 -1.23
C GLU A 51 -32.88 9.59 -2.25
N LEU A 52 -32.57 8.38 -1.78
CA LEU A 52 -32.41 7.16 -2.56
C LEU A 52 -33.28 6.05 -1.98
N ASP A 53 -33.85 5.23 -2.85
CA ASP A 53 -34.57 4.03 -2.44
C ASP A 53 -33.61 2.89 -2.03
N GLY A 54 -34.13 1.91 -1.30
CA GLY A 54 -33.34 0.80 -0.78
C GLY A 54 -32.72 -0.09 -1.87
N GLN A 55 -33.34 -0.22 -3.04
CA GLN A 55 -32.78 -1.00 -4.15
C GLN A 55 -31.58 -0.28 -4.75
N THR A 56 -31.69 1.03 -4.98
CA THR A 56 -30.57 1.85 -5.46
C THR A 56 -29.39 1.84 -4.50
N VAL A 57 -29.63 1.99 -3.20
CA VAL A 57 -28.57 1.91 -2.18
C VAL A 57 -27.90 0.54 -2.13
N SER A 58 -28.69 -0.54 -2.27
CA SER A 58 -28.15 -1.90 -2.32
C SER A 58 -27.21 -2.11 -3.51
N LEU A 59 -27.58 -1.63 -4.70
CA LEU A 59 -26.74 -1.70 -5.89
C LEU A 59 -25.43 -0.90 -5.72
N LEU A 60 -25.52 0.33 -5.20
CA LEU A 60 -24.34 1.17 -4.97
C LEU A 60 -23.38 0.53 -3.96
N ARG A 61 -23.89 -0.09 -2.89
CA ARG A 61 -23.07 -0.84 -1.93
C ARG A 61 -22.38 -2.04 -2.59
N GLN A 62 -23.07 -2.78 -3.45
CA GLN A 62 -22.45 -3.91 -4.17
C GLN A 62 -21.29 -3.46 -5.05
N GLU A 63 -21.46 -2.37 -5.80
CA GLU A 63 -20.39 -1.81 -6.62
C GLU A 63 -19.24 -1.26 -5.77
N LEU A 64 -19.55 -0.60 -4.64
CA LEU A 64 -18.54 -0.16 -3.69
C LEU A 64 -17.72 -1.32 -3.13
N TYR A 65 -18.35 -2.44 -2.77
CA TYR A 65 -17.65 -3.62 -2.27
C TYR A 65 -16.74 -4.26 -3.32
N LYS A 66 -17.18 -4.34 -4.59
CA LYS A 66 -16.33 -4.82 -5.70
C LYS A 66 -15.11 -3.91 -5.92
N ALA A 67 -15.34 -2.60 -5.87
CA ALA A 67 -14.26 -1.62 -5.96
C ALA A 67 -13.29 -1.75 -4.78
N GLN A 68 -13.81 -1.91 -3.56
CA GLN A 68 -13.01 -2.12 -2.35
C GLN A 68 -12.19 -3.42 -2.43
N GLU A 69 -12.75 -4.51 -2.94
CA GLU A 69 -12.03 -5.77 -3.12
C GLU A 69 -10.84 -5.61 -4.08
N SER A 70 -11.09 -5.00 -5.24
CA SER A 70 -10.06 -4.71 -6.24
C SER A 70 -8.96 -3.82 -5.68
N TYR A 71 -9.37 -2.76 -4.98
CA TYR A 71 -8.48 -1.86 -4.24
C TYR A 71 -7.61 -2.62 -3.22
N ASN A 72 -8.22 -3.45 -2.38
CA ASN A 72 -7.52 -4.24 -1.36
C ASN A 72 -6.53 -5.24 -1.96
N GLU A 73 -6.86 -5.82 -3.12
CA GLU A 73 -5.94 -6.69 -3.85
C GLU A 73 -4.72 -5.91 -4.36
N ILE A 74 -4.91 -4.72 -4.94
CA ILE A 74 -3.82 -3.87 -5.41
C ILE A 74 -2.89 -3.50 -4.25
N ILE A 75 -3.45 -3.06 -3.10
CA ILE A 75 -2.65 -2.73 -1.91
C ILE A 75 -1.84 -3.93 -1.43
N ARG A 76 -2.45 -5.13 -1.38
CA ARG A 76 -1.72 -6.35 -1.02
C ARG A 76 -0.57 -6.65 -1.97
N LYS A 77 -0.79 -6.53 -3.27
CA LYS A 77 0.25 -6.73 -4.30
C LYS A 77 1.40 -5.74 -4.14
N GLU A 78 1.10 -4.46 -3.96
CA GLU A 78 2.15 -3.43 -3.82
C GLU A 78 2.94 -3.57 -2.51
N LYS A 79 2.27 -3.90 -1.39
CA LYS A 79 2.97 -4.22 -0.14
C LYS A 79 3.91 -5.42 -0.30
N HIS A 80 3.44 -6.47 -0.95
CA HIS A 80 4.25 -7.67 -1.17
C HIS A 80 5.48 -7.38 -2.03
N LYS A 81 5.31 -6.62 -3.13
CA LYS A 81 6.43 -6.17 -3.97
C LYS A 81 7.45 -5.34 -3.18
N CYS A 82 6.99 -4.43 -2.33
CA CYS A 82 7.87 -3.60 -1.50
C CYS A 82 8.69 -4.47 -0.53
N LEU A 83 8.04 -5.43 0.14
CA LEU A 83 8.70 -6.38 1.04
C LEU A 83 9.76 -7.23 0.31
N GLN A 84 9.41 -7.78 -0.87
CA GLN A 84 10.35 -8.53 -1.70
C GLN A 84 11.59 -7.70 -2.07
N LYS A 85 11.40 -6.43 -2.47
CA LYS A 85 12.54 -5.54 -2.78
C LYS A 85 13.43 -5.27 -1.56
N LEU A 86 12.88 -5.21 -0.34
CA LEU A 86 13.65 -5.06 0.89
C LEU A 86 14.48 -6.31 1.18
N GLU A 87 13.89 -7.49 1.04
CA GLU A 87 14.58 -8.78 1.18
C GLU A 87 15.70 -8.93 0.13
N ASP A 88 15.42 -8.60 -1.13
CA ASP A 88 16.40 -8.62 -2.21
C ASP A 88 17.55 -7.65 -1.96
N ASN A 89 17.26 -6.46 -1.41
CA ASN A 89 18.29 -5.47 -1.05
C ASN A 89 19.23 -6.01 0.05
N GLU A 90 18.67 -6.70 1.04
CA GLU A 90 19.46 -7.34 2.12
C GLU A 90 20.32 -8.49 1.58
N LEU A 91 19.75 -9.35 0.74
CA LEU A 91 20.48 -10.47 0.13
C LEU A 91 21.61 -9.98 -0.78
N ASP A 92 21.36 -8.98 -1.62
CA ASP A 92 22.36 -8.38 -2.50
C ASP A 92 23.50 -7.73 -1.70
N TYR A 93 23.18 -7.00 -0.63
CA TYR A 93 24.18 -6.41 0.27
C TYR A 93 25.08 -7.48 0.89
N ARG A 94 24.50 -8.54 1.47
CA ARG A 94 25.26 -9.64 2.09
C ARG A 94 26.16 -10.35 1.08
N LYS A 95 25.65 -10.61 -0.13
CA LYS A 95 26.41 -11.24 -1.21
C LYS A 95 27.62 -10.39 -1.59
N LYS A 96 27.43 -9.09 -1.79
CA LYS A 96 28.53 -8.17 -2.12
C LYS A 96 29.55 -8.07 -0.99
N LEU A 97 29.10 -8.00 0.26
CA LEU A 97 29.99 -7.97 1.43
C LEU A 97 30.84 -9.25 1.50
N SER A 98 30.25 -10.43 1.26
CA SER A 98 30.98 -11.70 1.24
C SER A 98 32.01 -11.83 0.11
N GLN A 99 31.87 -11.06 -0.97
CA GLN A 99 32.81 -11.03 -2.10
C GLN A 99 33.95 -10.04 -1.90
N MET A 100 33.83 -9.16 -0.90
CA MET A 100 34.84 -8.16 -0.54
C MET A 100 35.76 -8.63 0.59
N ASN A 101 35.32 -9.64 1.34
CA ASN A 101 36.11 -10.40 2.31
C ASN A 101 36.84 -11.56 1.64
#